data_AF-A0A0F3GQE8-F1
#
_entry.id   AF-A0A0F3GQE8-F1
#
_cell.length_a   1.000
_cell.length_b   1.000
_cell.length_c   1.000
_cell.angle_alpha   90.00
_cell.angle_beta   90.00
_cell.angle_gamma   90.00
#
_symmetry.space_group_name_H-M   'P 1'
#
loop_
_entity.id
_entity.type
_entity.pdbx_description
1 polymer ?
#
loop_
_entity_poly.entity_id
_entity_poly.type
_entity_poly.pdbx_seq_one_letter_code
_entity_poly.pdbx_strand_id
1 'polypeptide(L)'
;MTANVSIIISKKRDILKIPNAALRFKPVDKRKPPGDQKPAQKKGSGVWINEGNKPKLIAITTGISDGAYTELLKGDLAEGQELIVESLEKHKTSPMSGGPRMF
;
A
#
# COMPACT_ATOMS: atom_id res chain seq x y z
N MET A 1 17.55 -15.47 31.25
CA MET A 1 18.32 -14.76 30.20
C MET A 1 17.54 -14.84 28.90
N THR A 2 17.45 -13.76 28.14
CA THR A 2 16.79 -13.70 26.82
C THR A 2 17.67 -12.91 25.84
N ALA A 3 17.64 -13.27 24.56
CA ALA A 3 18.41 -12.63 23.50
C ALA A 3 17.53 -12.36 22.28
N ASN A 4 17.75 -11.23 21.60
CA ASN A 4 17.16 -10.92 20.30
C ASN A 4 18.14 -11.35 19.20
N VAL A 5 17.66 -12.11 18.22
CA VAL A 5 18.47 -12.63 17.11
C VAL A 5 17.78 -12.27 15.80
N SER A 6 18.55 -11.83 14.81
CA SER A 6 18.07 -11.52 13.46
C SER A 6 18.63 -12.54 12.46
N ILE A 7 17.76 -13.15 11.66
CA ILE A 7 18.11 -14.16 10.66
C ILE A 7 17.72 -13.63 9.27
N ILE A 8 18.67 -13.63 8.33
CA ILE A 8 18.43 -13.20 6.96
C ILE A 8 17.89 -14.39 6.16
N ILE A 9 16.63 -14.31 5.72
CA ILE A 9 15.96 -15.38 4.96
C ILE A 9 16.13 -15.26 3.43
N SER A 10 16.39 -14.05 2.93
CA SER A 10 16.54 -13.79 1.50
C SER A 10 17.30 -12.48 1.27
N LYS A 11 18.07 -12.42 0.19
CA LYS A 11 18.79 -11.22 -0.24
C LYS A 11 18.67 -11.08 -1.75
N LYS A 12 18.14 -9.94 -2.19
CA LYS A 12 18.11 -9.53 -3.60
C LYS A 12 18.77 -8.18 -3.77
N ARG A 13 19.42 -7.99 -4.91
CA ARG A 13 20.07 -6.73 -5.31
C ARG A 13 19.40 -6.24 -6.59
N ASP A 14 19.55 -4.94 -6.87
CA ASP A 14 19.11 -4.33 -8.13
C ASP A 14 17.61 -4.54 -8.41
N ILE A 15 16.78 -4.22 -7.40
CA ILE A 15 15.32 -4.31 -7.48
C ILE A 15 14.66 -2.95 -7.26
N LEU A 16 13.51 -2.71 -7.91
CA LEU A 16 12.61 -1.63 -7.51
C LEU A 16 11.93 -2.00 -6.19
N LYS A 17 12.06 -1.09 -5.22
CA LYS A 17 11.42 -1.19 -3.92
C LYS A 17 10.20 -0.27 -3.87
N ILE A 18 9.08 -0.82 -3.43
CA ILE A 18 7.85 -0.08 -3.21
C ILE A 18 7.63 0.10 -1.71
N PRO A 19 7.44 1.33 -1.21
CA PRO A 19 7.06 1.55 0.18
C PRO A 19 5.73 0.87 0.51
N ASN A 20 5.67 0.13 1.61
CA ASN A 20 4.45 -0.59 2.00
C ASN A 20 3.24 0.34 2.24
N ALA A 21 3.48 1.61 2.58
CA ALA A 21 2.43 2.62 2.69
C ALA A 21 1.68 2.86 1.37
N ALA A 22 2.39 2.88 0.23
CA ALA A 22 1.78 3.08 -1.08
C ALA A 22 0.81 1.95 -1.47
N LEU A 23 1.10 0.71 -1.04
CA LEU A 23 0.23 -0.45 -1.25
C LEU A 23 -1.08 -0.36 -0.45
N ARG A 24 -1.07 0.40 0.65
CA ARG A 24 -2.22 0.57 1.55
C ARG A 24 -3.02 1.83 1.24
N PHE A 25 -2.45 2.76 0.47
CA PHE A 25 -3.08 4.01 0.12
C PHE A 25 -4.36 3.78 -0.71
N LYS A 26 -5.43 4.48 -0.32
CA LYS A 26 -6.70 4.51 -1.03
C LYS A 26 -7.13 5.97 -1.17
N PRO A 27 -7.22 6.51 -2.39
CA PRO A 27 -7.70 7.86 -2.59
C PRO A 27 -9.16 7.97 -2.20
N VAL A 28 -9.51 9.10 -1.61
CA VAL A 28 -10.84 9.39 -1.10
C VAL A 28 -11.59 10.11 -2.18
N ASP A 29 -12.56 9.43 -2.79
CA ASP A 29 -13.33 10.01 -3.87
C ASP A 29 -14.46 10.86 -3.27
N LYS A 30 -14.27 12.18 -3.22
CA LYS A 30 -15.23 13.14 -2.62
C LYS A 30 -16.63 13.09 -3.24
N ARG A 31 -16.78 12.42 -4.40
CA ARG A 31 -18.05 12.24 -5.11
C ARG A 31 -18.88 11.07 -4.61
N LYS A 32 -18.32 10.19 -3.77
CA LYS A 32 -19.04 9.02 -3.23
C LYS A 32 -19.52 9.29 -1.79
N PRO A 33 -20.81 9.08 -1.49
CA PRO A 33 -21.33 9.28 -0.13
C PRO A 33 -20.64 8.33 0.87
N PRO A 34 -20.51 8.72 2.17
CA PRO A 34 -19.75 7.98 3.20
C PRO A 34 -20.20 6.55 3.54
N GLY A 35 -21.18 5.97 2.84
CA GLY A 35 -21.67 4.60 3.03
C GLY A 35 -21.42 3.64 1.86
N ASP A 36 -21.07 4.16 0.67
CA ASP A 36 -20.89 3.38 -0.57
C ASP A 36 -19.43 3.38 -1.06
N GLN A 37 -18.49 3.60 -0.13
CA GLN A 37 -17.09 3.26 -0.34
C GLN A 37 -16.92 1.74 -0.26
N LYS A 38 -17.64 0.99 -1.12
CA LYS A 38 -17.19 -0.36 -1.46
C LYS A 38 -15.74 -0.18 -1.91
N PRO A 39 -14.77 -0.84 -1.25
CA PRO A 39 -13.40 -0.79 -1.72
C PRO A 39 -13.48 -1.12 -3.21
N ALA A 40 -12.88 -0.30 -4.06
CA ALA A 40 -12.59 -0.70 -5.42
C ALA A 40 -11.60 -1.86 -5.30
N GLN A 41 -12.10 -3.01 -4.91
CA GLN A 41 -11.42 -4.25 -4.65
C GLN A 41 -11.21 -4.87 -6.02
N LYS A 42 -10.56 -4.11 -6.92
CA LYS A 42 -9.86 -4.73 -8.03
C LYS A 42 -8.87 -5.66 -7.34
N LYS A 43 -9.04 -6.95 -7.60
CA LYS A 43 -8.49 -8.09 -6.88
C LYS A 43 -6.97 -8.26 -7.14
N GLY A 44 -6.23 -7.15 -7.14
CA GLY A 44 -4.80 -7.09 -7.44
C GLY A 44 -4.13 -5.98 -6.64
N SER A 45 -2.88 -6.24 -6.24
CA SER A 45 -1.98 -5.25 -5.66
C SER A 45 -1.80 -4.10 -6.66
N GLY A 46 -1.93 -2.86 -6.22
CA GLY A 46 -1.80 -1.68 -7.06
C GLY A 46 -1.24 -0.52 -6.27
N VAL A 47 -0.47 0.33 -6.93
CA VAL A 47 0.04 1.58 -6.36
C VAL A 47 -0.53 2.77 -7.10
N TRP A 48 -0.66 3.87 -6.38
CA TRP A 48 -1.16 5.12 -6.93
C TRP A 48 0.01 6.03 -7.25
N ILE A 49 0.01 6.58 -8.46
CA ILE A 49 0.91 7.64 -8.89
C ILE A 49 0.14 8.96 -8.98
N ASN A 50 0.85 10.08 -8.84
CA ASN A 50 0.27 11.39 -9.08
C ASN A 50 0.50 11.80 -10.54
N GLU A 51 -0.54 11.74 -11.36
CA GLU A 51 -0.48 12.18 -12.77
C GLU A 51 -1.31 13.46 -12.90
N GLY A 52 -0.65 14.62 -12.87
CA GLY A 52 -1.31 15.92 -13.07
C GLY A 52 -2.42 16.23 -12.06
N ASN A 53 -2.14 16.08 -10.75
CA ASN A 53 -3.09 16.28 -9.65
C ASN A 53 -4.23 15.25 -9.58
N LYS A 54 -4.13 14.15 -10.34
CA LYS A 54 -5.10 13.05 -10.28
C LYS A 54 -4.39 11.75 -9.90
N PRO A 55 -4.91 11.01 -8.91
CA PRO A 55 -4.35 9.72 -8.55
C PRO A 55 -4.69 8.70 -9.65
N LYS A 56 -3.66 8.10 -10.26
CA LYS A 56 -3.80 7.03 -11.25
C LYS A 56 -3.31 5.71 -10.66
N LEU A 57 -4.16 4.69 -10.75
CA LEU A 57 -3.86 3.35 -10.25
C LEU A 57 -3.05 2.58 -11.28
N ILE A 58 -1.87 2.11 -10.89
CA ILE A 58 -1.04 1.18 -11.65
C ILE A 58 -1.15 -0.19 -10.99
N ALA A 59 -1.60 -1.18 -11.76
CA ALA A 59 -1.63 -2.56 -11.31
C ALA A 59 -0.20 -3.12 -11.28
N ILE A 60 0.15 -3.81 -10.19
CA ILE A 60 1.48 -4.36 -9.99
C ILE A 60 1.43 -5.78 -9.45
N THR A 61 2.53 -6.50 -9.64
CA THR A 61 2.81 -7.77 -8.96
C THR A 61 3.96 -7.55 -8.01
N THR A 62 3.71 -7.81 -6.73
CA THR A 62 4.68 -7.64 -5.64
C THR A 62 5.35 -8.96 -5.28
N GLY A 63 6.61 -8.88 -4.85
CA GLY A 63 7.43 -9.99 -4.37
C GLY A 63 7.62 -9.98 -2.86
N ILE A 64 8.86 -10.23 -2.43
CA ILE A 64 9.23 -10.35 -1.03
C ILE A 64 9.19 -8.96 -0.35
N SER A 65 8.71 -8.92 0.90
CA SER A 65 8.77 -7.72 1.73
C SER A 65 9.83 -7.84 2.81
N ASP A 66 10.53 -6.74 3.11
CA ASP A 66 11.46 -6.61 4.24
C ASP A 66 10.80 -5.94 5.47
N GLY A 67 9.48 -5.75 5.44
CA GLY A 67 8.68 -5.10 6.48
C GLY A 67 8.42 -3.62 6.22
N ALA A 68 9.38 -2.89 5.65
CA ALA A 68 9.21 -1.49 5.27
C ALA A 68 8.89 -1.34 3.76
N TYR A 69 9.53 -2.16 2.93
CA TYR A 69 9.43 -2.14 1.48
C TYR A 69 9.01 -3.51 0.95
N THR A 70 8.47 -3.52 -0.26
CA THR A 70 8.15 -4.74 -1.01
C THR A 70 8.77 -4.66 -2.40
N GLU A 71 9.31 -5.78 -2.86
CA GLU A 71 9.86 -5.93 -4.21
C GLU A 71 8.77 -5.75 -5.28
N LEU A 72 9.06 -4.99 -6.34
CA LEU A 72 8.26 -4.96 -7.56
C LEU A 72 8.76 -6.05 -8.53
N LEU A 73 7.88 -7.01 -8.88
CA LEU A 73 8.19 -8.04 -9.88
C LEU A 73 7.71 -7.65 -11.28
N LYS A 74 6.50 -7.07 -11.37
CA LYS A 74 5.89 -6.63 -12.64
C LYS A 74 5.03 -5.40 -12.40
N GLY A 75 5.05 -4.47 -13.33
CA GLY A 75 4.26 -3.25 -13.29
C GLY A 75 4.85 -2.21 -14.23
N ASP A 76 4.03 -1.29 -14.69
CA ASP A 76 4.46 -0.17 -15.52
C ASP A 76 4.94 0.99 -14.64
N LEU A 77 6.04 0.76 -13.91
CA LEU A 77 6.67 1.72 -13.00
C LEU A 77 8.13 1.91 -13.39
N ALA A 78 8.53 3.16 -13.55
CA ALA A 78 9.91 3.53 -13.80
C ALA A 78 10.64 3.87 -12.50
N GLU A 79 11.97 3.72 -12.51
CA GLU A 79 12.82 4.25 -11.45
C GLU A 79 12.66 5.77 -11.34
N GLY A 80 12.59 6.29 -10.11
CA GLY A 80 12.39 7.72 -9.85
C GLY A 80 10.94 8.20 -9.98
N GLN A 81 9.99 7.34 -10.34
CA GLN A 81 8.58 7.71 -10.39
C GLN A 81 7.99 7.91 -8.99
N GLU A 82 7.24 9.00 -8.80
CA GLU A 82 6.64 9.33 -7.51
C GLU A 82 5.38 8.50 -7.22
N LEU A 83 5.36 7.89 -6.04
CA LEU A 83 4.24 7.11 -5.52
C LEU A 83 3.51 7.87 -4.42
N ILE A 84 2.18 7.74 -4.39
CA ILE A 84 1.36 8.30 -3.33
C ILE A 84 1.34 7.30 -2.16
N VAL A 85 1.93 7.70 -1.04
CA VAL A 85 1.97 6.92 0.21
C VAL A 85 0.91 7.36 1.21
N GLU A 86 0.51 8.62 1.17
CA GLU A 86 -0.42 9.24 2.11
C GLU A 86 -1.11 10.45 1.45
N SER A 87 -2.28 10.83 1.94
CA SER A 87 -2.94 12.09 1.63
C SER A 87 -3.20 12.84 2.95
N LEU A 88 -2.83 14.12 2.99
CA LEU A 88 -3.02 14.99 4.16
C LEU A 88 -4.49 15.42 4.36
N GLU A 89 -5.41 14.99 3.51
CA GLU A 89 -6.83 15.22 3.73
C GLU A 89 -7.30 14.43 4.97
N LYS A 90 -7.65 15.16 6.04
CA LYS A 90 -8.13 14.57 7.31
C LYS A 90 -9.34 13.69 7.08
N HIS A 91 -9.13 12.38 7.13
CA HIS A 91 -10.21 11.42 7.28
C HIS A 91 -10.61 11.30 8.76
N LYS A 92 -11.87 11.56 9.09
CA LYS A 92 -12.47 11.01 10.33
C LYS A 92 -12.62 9.51 10.13
N THR A 93 -11.64 8.72 10.55
CA THR A 93 -11.81 7.27 10.69
C THR A 93 -12.72 7.01 11.88
N SER A 94 -13.99 6.69 11.61
CA SER A 94 -14.85 6.07 12.63
C SER A 94 -14.21 4.73 13.03
N PRO A 95 -14.09 4.41 14.34
CA PRO A 95 -13.51 3.14 14.76
C PRO A 95 -14.37 2.00 14.20
N MET A 96 -13.74 1.14 13.41
CA MET A 96 -14.38 -0.08 12.93
C MET A 96 -14.67 -0.92 14.17
N SER A 97 -15.96 -1.10 14.46
CA SER A 97 -16.47 -1.97 15.52
C SER A 97 -15.97 -3.40 15.29
N GLY A 98 -14.81 -3.70 15.86
CA GLY A 98 -14.32 -5.06 16.01
C GLY A 98 -15.09 -5.68 17.16
N GLY A 99 -16.15 -6.43 16.83
CA GLY A 99 -16.85 -7.26 17.82
C GLY A 99 -15.87 -8.19 18.54
N PRO A 100 -16.09 -8.48 19.83
CA PRO A 100 -15.11 -9.16 20.67
C PRO A 100 -14.80 -10.55 20.11
N ARG A 101 -13.53 -10.80 19.82
CA ARG A 101 -13.02 -12.14 19.52
C ARG A 101 -13.11 -12.95 20.81
N MET A 102 -14.04 -13.90 20.90
CA MET A 102 -14.00 -14.92 21.94
C MET A 102 -12.79 -15.82 21.72
N PHE A 103 -12.15 -16.14 22.84
CA PHE A 103 -10.88 -16.85 22.99
C PHE A 103 -10.91 -18.27 22.39
#